data_AF-A0A814U0R0-F1
#
_entry.id   AF-A0A814U0R0-F1
#
_cell.length_a   1.000
_cell.length_b   1.000
_cell.length_c   1.000
_cell.angle_alpha   90.00
_cell.angle_beta   90.00
_cell.angle_gamma   90.00
#
_symmetry.space_group_name_H-M   'P 1'
#
loop_
_entity.id
_entity.type
_entity.pdbx_description
1 polymer ?
#
loop_
_entity_poly.entity_id
_entity_poly.type
_entity_poly.pdbx_seq_one_letter_code
_entity_poly.pdbx_strand_id
1 'polypeptide(L)'
;MKIFQLRRYLTIKSGKRGWRQYVDRLKERPTSHITAFAILHEITAILPFPFIYFPLKWSRLGEYIPIPTEYIQEGNRKINRIRTRYGLKPLDESSLVLINLSITYGIVKLILPLRIGLSFILTPWLASIITRSFTFFQRFKTKFFS
;
A
#
# COMPACT_ATOMS: atom_id res chain seq x y z
N MET A 1 41.92 39.48 -25.28
CA MET A 1 41.03 38.41 -25.82
C MET A 1 40.98 37.16 -24.91
N LYS A 2 40.75 37.30 -23.59
CA LYS A 2 40.63 36.17 -22.63
C LYS A 2 39.39 36.25 -21.71
N ILE A 3 38.65 37.36 -21.73
CA ILE A 3 37.49 37.61 -20.85
C ILE A 3 36.21 36.92 -21.36
N PHE A 4 36.12 36.62 -22.66
CA PHE A 4 34.95 35.98 -23.26
C PHE A 4 34.85 34.46 -23.00
N GLN A 5 35.98 33.81 -22.66
CA GLN A 5 36.03 32.36 -22.37
C GLN A 5 35.55 32.04 -20.94
N LEU A 6 35.67 32.98 -20.00
CA LEU A 6 35.34 32.74 -18.58
C LEU A 6 33.83 32.70 -18.30
N ARG A 7 33.02 33.30 -19.17
CA ARG A 7 31.55 33.32 -19.03
C ARG A 7 30.89 31.97 -19.35
N ARG A 8 31.61 31.06 -20.02
CA ARG A 8 31.08 29.76 -20.47
C ARG A 8 31.22 28.64 -19.42
N TYR A 9 31.99 28.87 -18.36
CA TYR A 9 32.17 27.91 -17.26
C TYR A 9 31.21 28.14 -16.08
N LEU A 10 30.56 29.30 -16.01
CA LEU A 10 29.59 29.65 -14.96
C LEU A 10 28.14 29.29 -15.31
N THR A 11 27.91 28.32 -16.21
CA THR A 11 26.67 27.55 -16.19
C THR A 11 26.73 26.56 -15.03
N ILE A 12 26.68 27.11 -13.81
CA ILE A 12 26.37 26.36 -12.61
C ILE A 12 25.04 25.68 -12.89
N LYS A 13 25.12 24.35 -13.04
CA LYS A 13 24.04 23.38 -13.07
C LYS A 13 22.92 23.90 -12.16
N SER A 14 21.93 24.55 -12.76
CA SER A 14 20.72 24.99 -12.07
C SER A 14 19.99 23.73 -11.66
N GLY A 15 20.43 23.17 -10.52
CA GLY A 15 19.76 22.05 -9.89
C GLY A 15 18.36 22.54 -9.62
N LYS A 16 17.39 22.06 -10.41
CA LYS A 16 15.99 22.46 -10.30
C LYS A 16 15.58 22.27 -8.84
N ARG A 17 15.53 23.33 -8.03
CA ARG A 17 15.26 23.20 -6.60
C ARG A 17 13.78 22.87 -6.39
N GLY A 18 13.49 21.87 -5.55
CA GLY A 18 12.14 21.56 -5.05
C GLY A 18 11.30 20.60 -5.88
N TRP A 19 9.99 20.58 -5.58
CA TRP A 19 8.93 19.71 -6.12
C TRP A 19 8.91 19.60 -7.66
N ARG A 20 9.49 20.55 -8.37
CA ARG A 20 9.68 20.53 -9.83
C ARG A 20 10.43 19.30 -10.32
N GLN A 21 11.40 18.76 -9.58
CA GLN A 21 12.08 17.51 -9.98
C GLN A 21 11.19 16.26 -9.89
N TYR A 22 10.19 16.27 -9.00
CA TYR A 22 9.21 15.19 -8.91
C TYR A 22 8.24 15.27 -10.10
N VAL A 23 7.79 16.48 -10.45
CA VAL A 23 6.92 16.73 -11.60
C VAL A 23 7.62 16.42 -12.93
N ASP A 24 8.90 16.76 -13.07
CA ASP A 24 9.67 16.46 -14.28
C ASP A 24 9.86 14.93 -14.47
N ARG A 25 10.11 14.18 -13.38
CA ARG A 25 10.18 12.69 -13.44
C ARG A 25 8.85 12.02 -13.79
N LEU A 26 7.72 12.59 -13.37
CA LEU A 26 6.39 12.14 -13.77
C LEU A 26 6.16 12.32 -15.28
N LYS A 27 6.70 13.40 -15.85
CA LYS A 27 6.53 13.76 -17.26
C LYS A 27 7.38 12.89 -18.21
N GLU A 28 8.51 12.38 -17.73
CA GLU A 28 9.43 11.58 -18.53
C GLU A 28 8.94 10.14 -18.78
N ARG A 29 8.21 9.51 -17.83
CA ARG A 29 7.63 8.15 -17.97
C ARG A 29 6.34 7.96 -17.14
N PRO A 30 5.18 8.49 -17.57
CA PRO A 30 3.96 8.52 -16.78
C PRO A 30 3.38 7.14 -16.47
N THR A 31 3.47 6.20 -17.42
CA THR A 31 2.93 4.83 -17.26
C THR A 31 3.61 4.05 -16.14
N SER A 32 4.93 4.20 -15.97
CA SER A 32 5.68 3.49 -14.92
C SER A 32 5.37 4.00 -13.51
N HIS A 33 4.98 5.27 -13.37
CA HIS A 33 4.64 5.85 -12.07
C HIS A 33 3.22 5.47 -11.66
N ILE A 34 2.29 5.43 -12.62
CA ILE A 34 0.91 4.99 -12.38
C ILE A 34 0.90 3.50 -11.96
N THR A 35 1.66 2.65 -12.66
CA THR A 35 1.74 1.22 -12.29
C THR A 35 2.40 1.00 -10.94
N ALA A 36 3.49 1.72 -10.64
CA ALA A 36 4.12 1.66 -9.33
C ALA A 36 3.17 2.14 -8.22
N PHE A 37 2.45 3.23 -8.44
CA PHE A 37 1.44 3.73 -7.52
C PHE A 37 0.33 2.69 -7.28
N ALA A 38 -0.22 2.09 -8.34
CA ALA A 38 -1.27 1.08 -8.22
C ALA A 38 -0.80 -0.15 -7.44
N ILE A 39 0.38 -0.69 -7.76
CA ILE A 39 0.96 -1.83 -7.03
C ILE A 39 1.16 -1.49 -5.54
N LEU A 40 1.71 -0.31 -5.25
CA LEU A 40 1.93 0.11 -3.88
C LEU A 40 0.60 0.34 -3.14
N HIS A 41 -0.41 0.87 -3.84
CA HIS A 41 -1.76 1.07 -3.32
C HIS A 41 -2.39 -0.27 -2.90
N GLU A 42 -2.26 -1.30 -3.74
CA GLU A 42 -2.78 -2.65 -3.43
C GLU A 42 -2.03 -3.30 -2.26
N ILE A 43 -0.70 -3.19 -2.22
CA ILE A 43 0.10 -3.74 -1.13
C ILE A 43 -0.27 -3.06 0.20
N THR A 44 -0.40 -1.73 0.19
CA THR A 44 -0.82 -0.96 1.37
C THR A 44 -2.31 -1.15 1.71
N ALA A 45 -3.10 -1.79 0.85
CA ALA A 45 -4.46 -2.21 1.17
C ALA A 45 -4.51 -3.57 1.89
N ILE A 46 -3.63 -4.50 1.53
CA ILE A 46 -3.59 -5.86 2.09
C ILE A 46 -2.87 -5.90 3.44
N LEU A 47 -1.71 -5.24 3.54
CA LEU A 47 -0.83 -5.31 4.73
C LEU A 47 -1.47 -4.84 6.05
N PRO A 48 -2.24 -3.74 6.09
CA PRO A 48 -2.82 -3.26 7.34
C PRO A 48 -3.82 -4.25 7.96
N PHE A 49 -4.44 -5.10 7.14
CA PHE A 49 -5.49 -6.02 7.59
C PHE A 49 -4.98 -7.03 8.63
N PRO A 50 -3.96 -7.87 8.35
CA PRO A 50 -3.37 -8.74 9.37
C PRO A 50 -2.66 -7.95 10.47
N PHE A 51 -2.03 -6.81 10.14
CA PHE A 51 -1.31 -5.99 11.11
C PHE A 51 -2.22 -5.44 12.21
N ILE A 52 -3.48 -5.15 11.91
CA ILE A 52 -4.47 -4.68 12.90
C ILE A 52 -5.22 -5.86 13.52
N TYR A 53 -5.61 -6.87 12.72
CA TYR A 53 -6.42 -7.99 13.19
C TYR A 53 -5.70 -8.85 14.24
N PHE A 54 -4.42 -9.18 14.04
CA PHE A 54 -3.70 -10.05 14.98
C PHE A 54 -3.51 -9.41 16.36
N PRO A 55 -3.05 -8.15 16.49
CA PRO A 55 -3.01 -7.47 17.78
C PRO A 55 -4.37 -7.33 18.42
N LEU A 56 -5.41 -6.98 17.65
CA LEU A 56 -6.78 -6.84 18.17
C LEU A 56 -7.31 -8.15 18.76
N LYS A 57 -7.07 -9.27 18.05
CA LYS A 57 -7.42 -10.61 18.51
C LYS A 57 -6.61 -11.02 19.74
N TRP A 58 -5.30 -10.76 19.75
CA TRP A 58 -4.40 -11.16 20.84
C TRP A 58 -4.69 -10.39 22.13
N SER A 59 -4.83 -9.07 22.04
CA SER A 59 -5.12 -8.17 23.16
C SER A 59 -6.55 -8.29 23.70
N ARG A 60 -7.42 -9.09 23.04
CA ARG A 60 -8.85 -9.22 23.36
C ARG A 60 -9.58 -7.88 23.39
N LEU A 61 -9.08 -6.88 22.66
CA LEU A 61 -9.66 -5.54 22.60
C LEU A 61 -11.12 -5.54 22.11
N GLY A 62 -11.51 -6.54 21.33
CA GLY A 62 -12.91 -6.74 20.92
C GLY A 62 -13.88 -7.04 22.07
N GLU A 63 -13.40 -7.50 23.23
CA GLU A 63 -14.23 -7.78 24.42
C GLU A 63 -14.58 -6.52 25.21
N TYR A 64 -13.76 -5.47 25.10
CA TYR A 64 -13.94 -4.22 25.84
C TYR A 64 -14.94 -3.26 25.20
N ILE A 65 -15.34 -3.53 23.96
CA ILE A 65 -16.36 -2.70 23.29
C ILE A 65 -17.73 -3.20 23.79
N PRO A 66 -18.54 -2.33 24.43
CA PRO A 66 -19.85 -2.70 24.95
C PRO A 66 -20.85 -2.85 23.80
N ILE A 67 -20.67 -3.89 22.99
CA ILE A 67 -21.62 -4.29 21.96
C ILE A 67 -22.60 -5.27 22.61
N PRO A 68 -23.91 -5.01 22.56
CA PRO A 68 -24.91 -5.96 23.04
C PRO A 68 -24.71 -7.33 22.40
N THR A 69 -24.72 -8.38 23.22
CA THR A 69 -24.48 -9.77 22.80
C THR A 69 -25.46 -10.22 21.72
N GLU A 70 -26.66 -9.65 21.68
CA GLU A 70 -27.66 -9.86 20.64
C GLU A 70 -27.12 -9.56 19.23
N TYR A 71 -26.41 -8.44 19.03
CA TYR A 71 -25.83 -8.09 17.72
C TYR A 71 -24.71 -9.04 17.32
N ILE A 72 -23.96 -9.57 18.29
CA ILE A 72 -22.89 -10.55 18.05
C ILE A 72 -23.51 -11.87 17.59
N GLN A 73 -24.53 -12.34 18.30
CA GLN A 73 -25.24 -13.58 17.98
C GLN A 73 -25.96 -13.48 16.64
N GLU A 74 -26.68 -12.38 16.38
CA GLU A 74 -27.39 -12.16 15.11
C GLU A 74 -26.40 -12.09 13.93
N GLY A 75 -25.28 -11.39 14.11
CA GLY A 75 -24.20 -11.32 13.13
C GLY A 75 -23.60 -12.69 12.83
N ASN A 76 -23.29 -13.46 13.87
CA ASN A 76 -22.73 -14.81 13.72
C ASN A 76 -23.74 -15.77 13.08
N ARG A 77 -25.04 -15.69 13.39
CA ARG A 77 -26.10 -16.47 12.72
C ARG A 77 -26.17 -16.18 11.22
N LYS A 78 -26.14 -14.90 10.83
CA LYS A 78 -26.15 -14.50 9.41
C LYS A 78 -24.89 -15.02 8.69
N ILE A 79 -23.71 -14.85 9.30
CA ILE A 79 -22.44 -15.32 8.73
C ILE A 79 -22.37 -16.85 8.66
N ASN A 80 -22.91 -17.57 9.64
CA ASN A 80 -22.91 -19.03 9.65
C ASN A 80 -23.73 -19.60 8.50
N ARG A 81 -24.83 -18.96 8.09
CA ARG A 81 -25.58 -19.35 6.89
C ARG A 81 -24.72 -19.28 5.63
N ILE A 82 -23.82 -18.29 5.55
CA ILE A 82 -22.89 -18.14 4.42
C ILE A 82 -21.75 -19.16 4.55
N ARG A 83 -21.12 -19.27 5.72
CA ARG A 83 -19.99 -20.19 5.94
C ARG A 83 -20.36 -21.64 5.67
N THR A 84 -21.51 -22.09 6.18
CA THR A 84 -22.00 -23.46 5.97
C THR A 84 -22.26 -23.74 4.49
N ARG A 85 -22.74 -22.75 3.71
CA ARG A 85 -22.89 -22.87 2.25
C ARG A 85 -21.56 -23.08 1.53
N TYR A 86 -20.48 -22.50 2.03
CA TYR A 86 -19.12 -22.68 1.49
C TYR A 86 -18.37 -23.87 2.12
N GLY A 87 -19.04 -24.72 2.91
CA GLY A 87 -18.40 -25.86 3.59
C GLY A 87 -17.44 -25.48 4.73
N LEU A 88 -17.51 -24.23 5.21
CA LEU A 88 -16.70 -23.75 6.32
C LEU A 88 -17.37 -24.07 7.66
N LYS A 89 -16.55 -24.33 8.68
CA LYS A 89 -17.03 -24.55 10.06
C LYS A 89 -17.83 -23.32 10.55
N PRO A 90 -19.01 -23.52 11.18
CA PRO A 90 -19.77 -22.44 11.78
C PRO A 90 -18.97 -21.83 12.93
N LEU A 91 -19.12 -20.51 13.09
CA LEU A 91 -18.64 -19.79 14.26
C LEU A 91 -19.56 -20.04 15.44
N ASP A 92 -19.00 -20.01 16.64
CA ASP A 92 -19.78 -19.96 17.87
C ASP A 92 -20.63 -18.67 17.93
N GLU A 93 -21.78 -18.73 18.59
CA GLU A 93 -22.70 -17.58 18.67
C GLU A 93 -22.05 -16.40 19.40
N SER A 94 -21.17 -16.67 20.38
CA SER A 94 -20.41 -15.65 21.12
C SER A 94 -19.09 -15.24 20.44
N SER A 95 -18.81 -15.76 19.23
CA SER A 95 -17.53 -15.52 18.56
C SER A 95 -17.32 -14.05 18.17
N LEU A 96 -16.24 -13.47 18.65
CA LEU A 96 -15.84 -12.09 18.31
C LEU A 96 -15.10 -11.98 16.98
N VAL A 97 -14.99 -13.07 16.21
CA VAL A 97 -14.28 -13.05 14.92
C VAL A 97 -14.89 -12.03 13.97
N LEU A 98 -16.22 -11.99 13.86
CA LEU A 98 -16.90 -11.03 13.00
C LEU A 98 -16.67 -9.59 13.47
N ILE A 99 -16.82 -9.33 14.77
CA ILE A 99 -16.60 -8.01 15.38
C ILE A 99 -15.16 -7.54 15.17
N ASN A 100 -14.18 -8.39 15.45
CA ASN A 100 -12.76 -8.09 15.25
C ASN A 100 -12.44 -7.76 13.79
N LEU A 101 -13.06 -8.47 12.83
CA LEU A 101 -12.94 -8.17 11.42
C LEU A 101 -13.59 -6.83 11.05
N SER A 102 -14.77 -6.53 11.59
CA SER A 102 -15.47 -5.26 11.36
C SER A 102 -14.67 -4.07 11.91
N ILE A 103 -14.13 -4.18 13.12
CA ILE A 103 -13.25 -3.16 13.71
C ILE A 103 -12.00 -2.98 12.87
N THR A 104 -11.35 -4.09 12.50
CA THR A 104 -10.17 -4.07 11.64
C THR A 104 -10.48 -3.32 10.34
N TYR A 105 -11.57 -3.69 9.67
CA TYR A 105 -11.99 -3.01 8.44
C TYR A 105 -12.26 -1.52 8.66
N GLY A 106 -12.94 -1.16 9.75
CA GLY A 106 -13.17 0.22 10.15
C GLY A 106 -11.88 1.01 10.29
N ILE A 107 -10.90 0.49 11.05
CA ILE A 107 -9.60 1.12 11.25
C ILE A 107 -8.82 1.24 9.94
N VAL A 108 -8.79 0.17 9.14
CA VAL A 108 -8.15 0.16 7.81
C VAL A 108 -8.74 1.25 6.92
N LYS A 109 -10.06 1.50 7.03
CA LYS A 109 -10.76 2.55 6.28
C LYS A 109 -10.46 3.96 6.82
N LEU A 110 -10.28 4.11 8.12
CA LEU A 110 -9.84 5.37 8.72
C LEU A 110 -8.42 5.76 8.28
N ILE A 111 -7.57 4.77 8.00
CA ILE A 111 -6.20 4.97 7.50
C ILE A 111 -6.16 5.37 6.00
N LEU A 112 -7.30 5.38 5.28
CA LEU A 112 -7.34 5.72 3.85
C LEU A 112 -6.65 7.05 3.45
N PRO A 113 -6.79 8.17 4.19
CA PRO A 113 -6.11 9.42 3.84
C PRO A 113 -4.59 9.27 3.93
N LEU A 114 -4.12 8.56 4.98
CA LEU A 114 -2.72 8.24 5.16
C LEU A 114 -2.21 7.34 4.04
N ARG A 115 -3.04 6.40 3.55
CA ARG A 115 -2.68 5.50 2.44
C ARG A 115 -2.38 6.26 1.17
N ILE A 116 -3.21 7.22 0.79
CA ILE A 116 -3.00 8.05 -0.41
C ILE A 116 -1.70 8.87 -0.25
N GLY A 117 -1.49 9.49 0.91
CA GLY A 117 -0.27 10.25 1.19
C GLY A 117 1.00 9.40 1.15
N LEU A 118 0.98 8.23 1.79
CA LEU A 118 2.11 7.31 1.82
C LEU A 118 2.42 6.75 0.43
N SER A 119 1.41 6.32 -0.32
CA SER A 119 1.58 5.85 -1.70
C SER A 119 2.17 6.93 -2.59
N PHE A 120 1.74 8.19 -2.46
CA PHE A 120 2.27 9.30 -3.24
C PHE A 120 3.75 9.58 -2.96
N ILE A 121 4.17 9.58 -1.68
CA ILE A 121 5.57 9.82 -1.28
C ILE A 121 6.49 8.68 -1.73
N LEU A 122 6.03 7.44 -1.64
CA LEU A 122 6.83 6.24 -1.93
C LEU A 122 6.86 5.84 -3.42
N THR A 123 5.92 6.34 -4.23
CA THR A 123 5.87 6.09 -5.69
C THR A 123 7.22 6.35 -6.41
N PRO A 124 7.92 7.49 -6.21
CA PRO A 124 9.20 7.73 -6.88
C PRO A 124 10.30 6.73 -6.45
N TRP A 125 10.30 6.27 -5.20
CA TRP A 125 11.23 5.26 -4.72
C TRP A 125 10.93 3.90 -5.36
N LEU A 126 9.67 3.48 -5.38
CA LEU A 126 9.29 2.20 -5.96
C LEU A 126 9.48 2.14 -7.48
N ALA A 127 9.19 3.24 -8.19
CA ALA A 127 9.45 3.36 -9.63
C ALA A 127 10.94 3.17 -9.96
N SER A 128 11.82 3.69 -9.10
CA SER A 128 13.28 3.51 -9.23
C SER A 128 13.73 2.06 -9.00
N ILE A 129 13.07 1.32 -8.12
CA ILE A 129 13.35 -0.11 -7.89
C ILE A 129 12.89 -0.95 -9.08
N ILE A 130 11.66 -0.73 -9.56
CA ILE A 130 11.08 -1.51 -10.66
C ILE A 130 11.93 -1.36 -11.93
N THR A 131 12.33 -0.13 -12.27
CA THR A 131 13.19 0.13 -13.44
C THR A 131 14.59 -0.50 -13.31
N ARG A 132 15.14 -0.55 -12.09
CA ARG A 132 16.42 -1.20 -11.81
C ARG A 132 16.33 -2.73 -11.85
N SER A 133 15.22 -3.31 -11.41
CA SER A 133 14.95 -4.75 -11.52
C SER A 133 14.68 -5.20 -12.97
N PHE A 134 14.02 -4.37 -13.76
CA PHE A 134 13.70 -4.71 -15.16
C PHE A 134 14.93 -4.74 -16.07
N THR A 135 15.89 -3.83 -15.87
CA THR A 135 17.18 -3.85 -16.59
C THR A 135 18.06 -5.03 -16.20
N PHE A 136 17.97 -5.52 -14.96
CA PHE A 136 18.62 -6.76 -14.52
C PHE A 136 18.07 -7.99 -15.27
N PHE A 137 16.75 -8.08 -15.45
CA PHE A 137 16.11 -9.20 -16.16
C PHE A 137 16.45 -9.21 -17.66
N GLN A 138 16.53 -8.04 -18.30
CA GLN A 138 16.97 -7.95 -19.70
C GLN A 138 18.43 -8.37 -19.88
N ARG A 139 19.30 -8.04 -18.91
CA ARG A 139 20.71 -8.46 -18.90
C ARG A 139 20.88 -9.97 -18.76
N PHE A 140 19.97 -10.64 -18.05
CA PHE A 140 19.95 -12.09 -17.91
C PHE A 140 19.53 -12.79 -19.22
N LYS A 141 18.50 -12.25 -19.89
CA LYS A 141 18.01 -12.81 -21.16
C LYS A 141 19.05 -12.75 -22.28
N THR A 142 19.86 -11.68 -22.34
CA THR A 142 20.97 -11.56 -23.31
C THR A 142 22.18 -12.45 -23.01
N LYS A 143 22.32 -12.96 -21.78
CA LYS A 143 23.48 -13.78 -21.36
C LYS A 143 23.22 -15.29 -21.47
N PHE A 144 21.97 -15.70 -21.65
CA PHE A 144 21.57 -17.11 -21.70
C PHE A 144 21.16 -17.58 -23.12
N PHE A 145 21.02 -16.64 -24.06
CA PHE A 145 20.64 -16.88 -25.47
C PHE A 145 21.72 -16.43 -26.48
N SER A 146 22.97 -16.32 -26.04
CA SER A 146 24.18 -16.20 -26.86
C SER A 146 25.13 -17.32 -26.50
#